data_AF-A0A368ATQ2-F1
#
_entry.id   AF-A0A368ATQ2-F1
#
_cell.length_a   1.000
_cell.length_b   1.000
_cell.length_c   1.000
_cell.angle_alpha   90.00
_cell.angle_beta   90.00
_cell.angle_gamma   90.00
#
_symmetry.space_group_name_H-M   'P 1'
#
loop_
_entity.id
_entity.type
_entity.pdbx_description
1 polymer ?
#
loop_
_entity_poly.entity_id
_entity_poly.type
_entity_poly.pdbx_seq_one_letter_code
_entity_poly.pdbx_strand_id
1 'polypeptide(L)'
;MPTENRSSNTELVSDSEMTECQFHNNCGGWCETRRELEHNLCEHCLESHDEEMAEPAPAPQPHADPESYPPCDYCGTSPGYHPWHGSGMLNGVENRHIHACNDCRRQLPSHPGQPHPDPIAWMVGTAFWWTKEEAERDAAEVGQTVVGLGPMTECSCARRQY
;
A
#
# COMPACT_ATOMS: atom_id res chain seq x y z
N MET A 1 58.32 -22.19 12.07
CA MET A 1 57.28 -22.34 11.03
C MET A 1 56.20 -21.32 11.36
N PRO A 2 55.85 -20.39 10.47
CA PRO A 2 55.03 -19.23 10.83
C PRO A 2 53.57 -19.64 11.07
N THR A 3 53.00 -19.11 12.15
CA THR A 3 51.57 -19.09 12.45
C THR A 3 50.84 -18.28 11.39
N GLU A 4 50.00 -18.93 10.60
CA GLU A 4 49.09 -18.25 9.68
C GLU A 4 48.02 -17.54 10.50
N ASN A 5 48.24 -16.25 10.75
CA ASN A 5 47.19 -15.31 11.13
C ASN A 5 46.28 -15.11 9.91
N ARG A 6 45.32 -16.01 9.73
CA ARG A 6 44.20 -15.78 8.82
C ARG A 6 43.13 -15.03 9.60
N SER A 7 43.34 -13.72 9.75
CA SER A 7 42.33 -12.82 10.29
C SER A 7 41.11 -12.85 9.36
N SER A 8 40.05 -13.53 9.81
CA SER A 8 38.71 -13.34 9.27
C SER A 8 38.29 -11.92 9.63
N ASN A 9 38.34 -10.99 8.67
CA ASN A 9 37.62 -9.72 8.78
C ASN A 9 36.12 -10.03 8.67
N THR A 10 35.53 -10.47 9.78
CA THR A 10 34.11 -10.24 10.04
C THR A 10 34.04 -8.80 10.52
N GLU A 11 33.66 -7.89 9.62
CA GLU A 11 33.39 -6.50 9.96
C GLU A 11 32.13 -6.48 10.84
N LEU A 12 32.32 -6.65 12.15
CA LEU A 12 31.28 -6.49 13.14
C LEU A 12 30.81 -5.03 13.11
N VAL A 13 29.52 -4.84 12.94
CA VAL A 13 28.92 -3.51 12.95
C VAL A 13 28.99 -2.98 14.40
N SER A 14 29.31 -1.70 14.59
CA SER A 14 29.42 -1.11 15.92
C SER A 14 28.06 -1.11 16.62
N ASP A 15 28.02 -1.25 17.96
CA ASP A 15 26.78 -1.26 18.78
C ASP A 15 25.84 -0.06 18.53
N SER A 16 26.32 1.03 17.92
CA SER A 16 25.54 2.22 17.56
C SER A 16 24.85 2.17 16.20
N GLU A 17 25.07 1.11 15.41
CA GLU A 17 24.49 0.92 14.07
C GLU A 17 23.56 -0.31 14.00
N MET A 18 23.43 -1.08 15.09
CA MET A 18 22.48 -2.20 15.20
C MET A 18 21.05 -1.68 15.11
N THR A 19 20.38 -2.03 14.01
CA THR A 19 18.98 -1.68 13.77
C THR A 19 18.12 -2.91 13.96
N GLU A 20 16.94 -2.72 14.54
CA GLU A 20 15.96 -3.78 14.76
C GLU A 20 15.34 -4.23 13.43
N CYS A 21 15.11 -5.54 13.29
CA CYS A 21 14.50 -6.11 12.09
C CYS A 21 13.12 -5.49 11.84
N GLN A 22 12.88 -4.97 10.63
CA GLN A 22 11.61 -4.29 10.30
C GLN A 22 10.54 -5.21 9.71
N PHE A 23 10.85 -6.48 9.49
CA PHE A 23 9.95 -7.42 8.83
C PHE A 23 9.04 -8.12 9.84
N HIS A 24 7.76 -8.25 9.47
CA HIS A 24 6.67 -8.78 10.30
C HIS A 24 6.47 -8.07 11.65
N ASN A 25 6.26 -6.75 11.62
CA ASN A 25 6.02 -5.95 12.83
C ASN A 25 7.07 -6.21 13.92
N ASN A 26 8.34 -6.23 13.51
CA ASN A 26 9.50 -6.47 14.36
C ASN A 26 9.50 -7.87 15.00
N CYS A 27 10.16 -8.81 14.31
CA CYS A 27 10.35 -10.18 14.78
C CYS A 27 11.18 -10.32 16.08
N GLY A 28 11.64 -9.21 16.67
CA GLY A 28 12.47 -9.17 17.88
C GLY A 28 13.93 -9.53 17.65
N GLY A 29 14.35 -9.63 16.37
CA GLY A 29 15.72 -9.93 15.97
C GLY A 29 16.53 -8.66 15.68
N TRP A 30 17.84 -8.73 15.88
CA TRP A 30 18.78 -7.64 15.62
C TRP A 30 19.53 -7.90 14.32
N CYS A 31 19.86 -6.82 13.60
CA CYS A 31 20.73 -6.89 12.43
C CYS A 31 22.20 -6.83 12.89
N GLU A 32 22.89 -7.97 12.89
CA GLU A 32 24.27 -8.13 13.34
C GLU A 32 25.28 -7.99 12.19
N THR A 33 24.84 -8.20 10.95
CA THR A 33 25.71 -8.08 9.77
C THR A 33 25.34 -6.89 8.88
N ARG A 34 26.30 -6.43 8.07
CA ARG A 34 26.06 -5.38 7.07
C ARG A 34 24.96 -5.74 6.07
N ARG A 35 24.87 -7.02 5.70
CA ARG A 35 23.82 -7.53 4.81
C ARG A 35 22.45 -7.43 5.47
N GLU A 36 22.34 -7.76 6.76
CA GLU A 36 21.11 -7.61 7.55
C GLU A 36 20.67 -6.15 7.66
N LEU A 37 21.60 -5.23 7.85
CA LEU A 37 21.32 -3.79 7.89
C LEU A 37 20.84 -3.22 6.55
N GLU A 38 21.47 -3.63 5.44
CA GLU A 38 21.10 -3.15 4.11
C GLU A 38 19.66 -3.54 3.75
N HIS A 39 19.21 -4.71 4.19
CA HIS A 39 17.84 -5.20 3.99
C HIS A 39 16.89 -4.88 5.15
N ASN A 40 17.40 -4.42 6.29
CA ASN A 40 16.67 -4.26 7.56
C ASN A 40 15.97 -5.54 8.03
N LEU A 41 16.64 -6.69 7.82
CA LEU A 41 16.15 -8.04 8.12
C LEU A 41 17.20 -8.74 8.97
N CYS A 42 16.80 -9.42 10.07
CA CYS A 42 17.72 -10.32 10.77
C CYS A 42 18.03 -11.57 9.93
N GLU A 43 19.03 -12.37 10.31
CA GLU A 43 19.44 -13.59 9.59
C GLU A 43 18.25 -14.49 9.21
N HIS A 44 17.35 -14.77 10.15
CA HIS A 44 16.19 -15.63 9.90
C HIS A 44 15.18 -15.03 8.91
N CYS A 45 14.95 -13.71 9.00
CA CYS A 45 14.05 -13.01 8.08
C CYS A 45 14.69 -12.79 6.70
N LEU A 46 16.01 -12.63 6.64
CA LEU A 46 16.77 -12.60 5.38
C LEU A 46 16.66 -13.92 4.64
N GLU A 47 16.85 -15.04 5.33
CA GLU A 47 16.70 -16.37 4.72
C GLU A 47 15.29 -16.56 4.16
N SER A 48 14.26 -16.22 4.95
CA SER A 48 12.86 -16.31 4.50
C SER A 48 12.58 -15.40 3.29
N HIS A 49 13.11 -14.16 3.30
CA HIS A 49 12.97 -13.23 2.19
C HIS A 49 13.70 -13.74 0.94
N ASP A 50 14.91 -14.26 1.08
CA ASP A 50 15.67 -14.86 -0.02
C ASP A 50 14.96 -16.09 -0.57
N GLU A 51 14.30 -16.89 0.28
CA GLU A 51 13.44 -18.01 -0.13
C GLU A 51 12.22 -17.50 -0.91
N GLU A 52 11.50 -16.49 -0.41
CA GLU A 52 10.37 -15.88 -1.13
C GLU A 52 10.77 -15.25 -2.48
N MET A 53 11.98 -14.69 -2.56
CA MET A 53 12.53 -14.10 -3.79
C MET A 53 13.12 -15.15 -4.75
N ALA A 54 13.55 -16.30 -4.22
CA ALA A 54 14.05 -17.44 -5.00
C ALA A 54 12.93 -18.36 -5.49
N GLU A 55 11.77 -18.34 -4.83
CA GLU A 55 10.57 -18.94 -5.38
C GLU A 55 10.21 -18.20 -6.69
N PRO A 56 10.07 -18.93 -7.82
CA PRO A 56 9.59 -18.29 -9.03
C PRO A 56 8.22 -17.72 -8.72
N ALA A 57 8.08 -16.40 -8.86
CA ALA A 57 6.81 -15.70 -8.68
C ALA A 57 5.69 -16.58 -9.25
N PRO A 58 4.65 -16.92 -8.45
CA PRO A 58 3.62 -17.85 -8.89
C PRO A 58 3.19 -17.40 -10.28
N ALA A 59 3.28 -18.32 -11.25
CA ALA A 59 2.99 -18.02 -12.65
C ALA A 59 1.72 -17.16 -12.67
N PRO A 60 1.72 -16.01 -13.40
CA PRO A 60 0.60 -15.08 -13.37
C PRO A 60 -0.66 -15.91 -13.55
N GLN A 61 -1.46 -15.97 -12.49
CA GLN A 61 -2.64 -16.82 -12.47
C GLN A 61 -3.40 -16.48 -13.76
N PRO A 62 -3.75 -17.47 -14.61
CA PRO A 62 -4.53 -17.18 -15.79
C PRO A 62 -5.75 -16.40 -15.30
N HIS A 63 -5.92 -15.19 -15.84
CA HIS A 63 -7.09 -14.39 -15.56
C HIS A 63 -8.28 -15.32 -15.78
N ALA A 64 -9.14 -15.48 -14.77
CA ALA A 64 -10.26 -16.41 -14.85
C ALA A 64 -10.95 -16.24 -16.21
N ASP A 65 -11.25 -17.36 -16.87
CA ASP A 65 -11.92 -17.37 -18.17
C ASP A 65 -13.10 -16.37 -18.14
N PRO A 66 -13.28 -15.47 -19.12
CA PRO A 66 -14.37 -14.53 -19.11
C PRO A 66 -15.77 -15.18 -19.04
N GLU A 67 -15.90 -16.46 -19.39
CA GLU A 67 -17.13 -17.23 -19.13
C GLU A 67 -17.29 -17.70 -17.68
N SER A 68 -16.22 -17.65 -16.88
CA SER A 68 -16.18 -18.01 -15.47
C SER A 68 -16.50 -16.85 -14.53
N TYR A 69 -16.75 -15.63 -15.03
CA TYR A 69 -17.07 -14.51 -14.16
C TYR A 69 -18.47 -14.65 -13.53
N PRO A 70 -18.59 -14.40 -12.22
CA PRO A 70 -19.88 -14.43 -11.55
C PRO A 70 -20.80 -13.32 -12.08
N PRO A 71 -22.12 -13.56 -12.13
CA PRO A 71 -23.08 -12.55 -12.56
C PRO A 71 -23.11 -11.36 -11.59
N CYS A 72 -23.54 -10.21 -12.08
CA CYS A 72 -23.76 -9.04 -11.25
C CYS A 72 -24.88 -9.29 -10.22
N ASP A 73 -24.62 -9.01 -8.94
CA ASP A 73 -25.59 -9.20 -7.86
C ASP A 73 -26.79 -8.22 -7.92
N TYR A 74 -26.68 -7.12 -8.68
CA TYR A 74 -27.74 -6.11 -8.82
C TYR A 74 -28.70 -6.40 -9.98
N CYS A 75 -28.17 -6.78 -11.14
CA CYS A 75 -28.97 -6.94 -12.37
C CYS A 75 -28.91 -8.35 -12.97
N GLY A 76 -28.13 -9.26 -12.40
CA GLY A 76 -27.98 -10.64 -12.86
C GLY A 76 -27.23 -10.81 -14.19
N THR A 77 -26.75 -9.72 -14.80
CA THR A 77 -26.00 -9.79 -16.06
C THR A 77 -24.61 -10.36 -15.79
N SER A 78 -24.21 -11.39 -16.53
CA SER A 78 -22.83 -11.91 -16.53
C SER A 78 -21.95 -11.06 -17.44
N PRO A 79 -21.04 -10.24 -16.90
CA PRO A 79 -20.11 -9.48 -17.73
C PRO A 79 -19.05 -10.43 -18.33
N GLY A 80 -18.69 -10.23 -19.60
CA GLY A 80 -17.52 -10.89 -20.20
C GLY A 80 -16.18 -10.30 -19.74
N TYR A 81 -16.15 -9.66 -18.58
CA TYR A 81 -15.00 -8.98 -18.00
C TYR A 81 -15.07 -9.10 -16.47
N HIS A 82 -13.92 -8.95 -15.82
CA HIS A 82 -13.82 -9.04 -14.36
C HIS A 82 -14.74 -8.01 -13.67
N PRO A 83 -15.77 -8.46 -12.92
CA PRO A 83 -16.73 -7.55 -12.29
C PRO A 83 -16.07 -6.59 -11.31
N TRP A 84 -16.76 -5.49 -11.00
CA TRP A 84 -16.36 -4.63 -9.89
C TRP A 84 -16.67 -5.33 -8.57
N HIS A 85 -15.73 -5.27 -7.63
CA HIS A 85 -15.86 -5.87 -6.32
C HIS A 85 -16.20 -4.83 -5.25
N GLY A 86 -17.02 -5.22 -4.30
CA GLY A 86 -17.26 -4.47 -3.07
C GLY A 86 -17.72 -5.37 -1.94
N SER A 87 -17.78 -4.81 -0.74
CA SER A 87 -18.25 -5.50 0.47
C SER A 87 -19.12 -4.54 1.26
N GLY A 88 -20.26 -5.01 1.78
CA GLY A 88 -21.17 -4.18 2.55
C GLY A 88 -22.62 -4.68 2.54
N MET A 89 -23.56 -3.79 2.81
CA MET A 89 -24.99 -4.12 2.91
C MET A 89 -25.64 -4.14 1.51
N LEU A 90 -26.08 -5.31 1.06
CA LEU A 90 -26.89 -5.48 -0.15
C LEU A 90 -28.29 -5.94 0.26
N ASN A 91 -29.33 -5.17 -0.09
CA ASN A 91 -30.73 -5.49 0.27
C ASN A 91 -30.95 -5.71 1.79
N GLY A 92 -30.20 -5.03 2.64
CA GLY A 92 -30.29 -5.17 4.09
C GLY A 92 -29.57 -6.40 4.68
N VAL A 93 -28.90 -7.18 3.85
CA VAL A 93 -28.06 -8.32 4.27
C VAL A 93 -26.59 -7.95 4.06
N GLU A 94 -25.76 -8.22 5.06
CA GLU A 94 -24.31 -8.05 4.94
C GLU A 94 -23.77 -9.08 3.95
N ASN A 95 -23.22 -8.60 2.84
CA ASN A 95 -22.55 -9.43 1.86
C ASN A 95 -21.05 -9.08 1.85
N ARG A 96 -20.25 -10.10 2.16
CA ARG A 96 -18.78 -9.99 2.20
C ARG A 96 -18.19 -9.75 0.82
N HIS A 97 -18.89 -10.14 -0.24
CA HIS A 97 -18.36 -10.11 -1.60
C HIS A 97 -19.48 -9.88 -2.61
N ILE A 98 -19.55 -8.65 -3.13
CA ILE A 98 -20.54 -8.17 -4.10
C ILE A 98 -19.86 -7.92 -5.45
N HIS A 99 -20.46 -8.43 -6.52
CA HIS A 99 -20.07 -8.24 -7.91
C HIS A 99 -21.01 -7.25 -8.63
N ALA A 100 -20.44 -6.22 -9.26
CA ALA A 100 -21.19 -5.25 -10.05
C ALA A 100 -20.70 -5.14 -11.49
N CYS A 101 -21.63 -5.01 -12.44
CA CYS A 101 -21.31 -4.61 -13.80
C CYS A 101 -21.02 -3.09 -13.87
N ASN A 102 -20.62 -2.59 -15.04
CA ASN A 102 -20.25 -1.18 -15.25
C ASN A 102 -21.43 -0.24 -14.99
N ASP A 103 -22.63 -0.67 -15.37
CA ASP A 103 -23.86 0.09 -15.16
C ASP A 103 -24.26 0.11 -13.68
N CYS A 104 -24.01 -0.98 -12.95
CA CYS A 104 -24.35 -1.12 -11.53
C CYS A 104 -23.22 -0.74 -10.56
N ARG A 105 -22.01 -0.40 -11.05
CA ARG A 105 -20.85 -0.04 -10.23
C ARG A 105 -21.17 1.03 -9.19
N ARG A 106 -22.00 2.02 -9.57
CA ARG A 106 -22.39 3.14 -8.70
C ARG A 106 -23.25 2.71 -7.51
N GLN A 107 -23.80 1.49 -7.53
CA GLN A 107 -24.60 0.92 -6.45
C GLN A 107 -23.74 0.17 -5.43
N LEU A 108 -22.48 -0.14 -5.74
CA LEU A 108 -21.60 -0.81 -4.80
C LEU A 108 -21.52 0.01 -3.51
N PRO A 109 -21.66 -0.63 -2.33
CA PRO A 109 -21.44 0.06 -1.08
C PRO A 109 -20.01 0.56 -1.10
N SER A 110 -19.85 1.89 -1.10
CA SER A 110 -18.56 2.48 -0.75
C SER A 110 -18.28 1.99 0.67
N HIS A 111 -17.20 1.25 0.86
CA HIS A 111 -16.90 0.60 2.13
C HIS A 111 -17.08 1.63 3.28
N PRO A 112 -18.09 1.47 4.17
CA PRO A 112 -18.25 2.34 5.32
C PRO A 112 -17.14 1.99 6.31
N GLY A 113 -15.94 2.49 6.04
CA GLY A 113 -14.71 1.97 6.63
C GLY A 113 -13.44 2.24 5.83
N GLN A 114 -13.52 2.76 4.60
CA GLN A 114 -12.47 3.67 4.16
C GLN A 114 -12.75 4.99 4.90
N PRO A 115 -12.06 5.32 6.02
CA PRO A 115 -11.99 6.73 6.39
C PRO A 115 -11.55 7.41 5.11
N HIS A 116 -12.35 8.35 4.60
CA HIS A 116 -11.76 9.31 3.69
C HIS A 116 -10.62 9.88 4.54
N PRO A 117 -9.37 9.60 4.20
CA PRO A 117 -8.26 10.15 4.96
C PRO A 117 -8.53 11.65 5.04
N ASP A 118 -8.49 12.18 6.26
CA ASP A 118 -8.64 13.60 6.49
C ASP A 118 -7.81 14.35 5.44
N PRO A 119 -8.29 15.49 4.93
CA PRO A 119 -7.52 16.27 3.99
C PRO A 119 -6.10 16.46 4.54
N ILE A 120 -5.09 15.93 3.84
CA ILE A 120 -3.68 16.14 4.21
C ILE A 120 -3.30 17.59 3.93
N ALA A 121 -4.01 18.23 3.01
CA ALA A 121 -3.90 19.65 2.73
C ALA A 121 -5.26 20.26 2.36
N TRP A 122 -5.33 21.58 2.39
CA TRP A 122 -6.45 22.38 1.97
C TRP A 122 -6.00 23.31 0.84
N MET A 123 -6.84 23.50 -0.18
CA MET A 123 -6.61 24.42 -1.28
C MET A 123 -7.61 25.57 -1.23
N VAL A 124 -7.14 26.77 -1.50
CA VAL A 124 -7.92 28.01 -1.65
C VAL A 124 -7.34 28.71 -2.86
N GLY A 125 -8.13 28.80 -3.92
CA GLY A 125 -7.64 29.23 -5.23
C GLY A 125 -6.53 28.32 -5.75
N THR A 126 -5.30 28.84 -5.79
CA THR A 126 -4.10 28.12 -6.28
C THR A 126 -3.07 27.85 -5.19
N ALA A 127 -3.34 28.25 -3.94
CA ALA A 127 -2.44 28.04 -2.81
C ALA A 127 -2.85 26.81 -1.99
N PHE A 128 -1.92 26.33 -1.15
CA PHE A 128 -2.07 25.13 -0.34
C PHE A 128 -1.74 25.42 1.12
N TRP A 129 -2.51 24.82 2.04
CA TRP A 129 -2.31 24.90 3.48
C TRP A 129 -2.26 23.50 4.08
N TRP A 130 -1.46 23.35 5.13
CA TRP A 130 -1.32 22.11 5.91
C TRP A 130 -2.17 22.10 7.18
N THR A 131 -2.91 23.19 7.43
CA THR A 131 -3.92 23.27 8.48
C THR A 131 -5.22 23.84 7.92
N LYS A 132 -6.34 23.36 8.43
CA LYS A 132 -7.67 23.81 8.01
C LYS A 132 -7.89 25.28 8.37
N GLU A 133 -7.42 25.66 9.55
CA GLU A 133 -7.66 26.96 10.15
C GLU A 133 -6.97 28.08 9.35
N GLU A 134 -5.79 27.81 8.79
CA GLU A 134 -5.10 28.77 7.93
C GLU A 134 -5.78 28.89 6.56
N ALA A 135 -6.24 27.77 5.98
CA ALA A 135 -7.03 27.80 4.75
C ALA A 135 -8.35 28.57 4.93
N GLU A 136 -9.06 28.37 6.04
CA GLU A 136 -10.31 29.08 6.31
C GLU A 136 -10.11 30.59 6.50
N ARG A 137 -9.00 31.00 7.13
CA ARG A 137 -8.64 32.41 7.28
C ARG A 137 -8.35 33.08 5.94
N ASP A 138 -7.51 32.45 5.12
CA ASP A 138 -7.15 33.00 3.81
C ASP A 138 -8.37 32.97 2.87
N ALA A 139 -9.18 31.91 2.89
CA ALA A 139 -10.44 31.83 2.17
C ALA A 139 -11.39 32.98 2.50
N ALA A 140 -11.48 33.37 3.78
CA ALA A 140 -12.27 34.52 4.21
C ALA A 140 -11.68 35.86 3.71
N GLU A 141 -10.36 35.98 3.65
CA GLU A 141 -9.67 37.18 3.13
C GLU A 141 -9.82 37.34 1.62
N VAL A 142 -9.65 36.25 0.86
CA VAL A 142 -9.70 36.27 -0.60
C VAL A 142 -11.10 36.01 -1.18
N GLY A 143 -12.08 35.68 -0.32
CA GLY A 143 -13.45 35.36 -0.72
C GLY A 143 -13.56 34.08 -1.56
N GLN A 144 -12.70 33.11 -1.32
CA GLN A 144 -12.64 31.84 -2.07
C GLN A 144 -13.06 30.66 -1.20
N THR A 145 -13.40 29.54 -1.83
CA THR A 145 -13.81 28.32 -1.12
C THR A 145 -12.61 27.46 -0.74
N VAL A 146 -12.66 26.85 0.45
CA VAL A 146 -11.70 25.84 0.88
C VAL A 146 -12.06 24.48 0.26
N VAL A 147 -11.09 23.83 -0.40
CA VAL A 147 -11.21 22.48 -0.95
C VAL A 147 -10.27 21.56 -0.19
N GLY A 148 -10.82 20.53 0.46
CA GLY A 148 -10.00 19.50 1.13
C GLY A 148 -9.34 18.57 0.10
N LEU A 149 -8.03 18.37 0.22
CA LEU A 149 -7.25 17.45 -0.59
C LEU A 149 -6.88 16.23 0.26
N GLY A 150 -7.46 15.07 -0.06
CA GLY A 150 -7.06 13.80 0.54
C GLY A 150 -5.61 13.42 0.20
N PRO A 151 -5.05 12.37 0.81
CA PRO A 151 -3.79 11.79 0.43
C PRO A 151 -3.83 11.43 -1.04
N MET A 152 -2.78 11.84 -1.72
CA MET A 152 -2.50 11.37 -3.07
C MET A 152 -2.00 9.93 -2.95
N THR A 153 -2.92 8.95 -2.88
CA THR A 153 -2.58 7.53 -2.98
C THR A 153 -2.15 7.12 -4.39
N GLU A 154 -2.11 8.04 -5.35
CA GLU A 154 -1.49 7.83 -6.65
C GLU A 154 -0.07 8.38 -6.67
N CYS A 155 0.86 7.60 -6.12
CA CYS A 155 2.27 7.72 -6.44
C CYS A 155 2.52 7.14 -7.85
N SER A 156 1.98 7.77 -8.90
CA SER A 156 2.41 7.48 -10.27
C SER A 156 3.72 8.23 -10.52
N CYS A 157 4.82 7.56 -10.25
CA CYS A 157 6.15 7.77 -10.82
C CYS A 157 6.36 9.15 -11.50
N ALA A 158 7.00 10.07 -10.78
CA ALA A 158 7.67 11.21 -11.36
C ALA A 158 8.75 10.73 -12.33
N ARG A 159 8.38 10.57 -13.61
CA ARG A 159 9.33 10.38 -14.70
C ARG A 159 10.07 11.71 -14.90
N ARG A 160 11.22 11.87 -14.23
CA ARG A 160 12.24 12.83 -14.67
C ARG A 160 12.75 12.34 -16.03
N GLN A 161 12.24 12.95 -17.09
CA GLN A 161 12.92 12.91 -18.39
C GLN A 161 14.01 13.98 -18.34
N TYR A 162 15.26 13.54 -18.26
CA TYR A 162 16.39 14.17 -18.94
C TYR A 162 17.38 13.08 -19.30
#